data_AF-A0A423VWC3-F1
#
_entry.id   AF-A0A423VWC3-F1
#
_cell.length_a   1.000
_cell.length_b   1.000
_cell.length_c   1.000
_cell.angle_alpha   90.00
_cell.angle_beta   90.00
_cell.angle_gamma   90.00
#
_symmetry.space_group_name_H-M   'P 1'
#
loop_
_entity.id
_entity.type
_entity.pdbx_description
1 polymer ?
#
loop_
_entity_poly.entity_id
_entity_poly.type
_entity_poly.pdbx_seq_one_letter_code
_entity_poly.pdbx_strand_id
1 'polypeptide(L)'
;MLLTIVSLVSLAAIAAADCIPSGPASTVNSALQAGGAGAVVQLCPGAVINITDAEITFTAENQELSTEGYPEDSTRATVIIEPGSNITSAIWGRWTSGVKVLNLQVDGNRPNAGLLSGDALVEMGGGASGQVVSYNVIKNTRSWSCLHYIGSGQDYNPCRDGTVTNNTIGPCGNEGSDDAGNSLWADGVSFECTASEVSYNDISGTTDGGIVVFGAPGSHFIGNSITSTETDEGFGGFNLVDPSYSGNYSGVVISGNTIKGVGTGFFNLGIGIGSHVWSNPNDDTYFGPVTVTDNTFIGNIGFSIVVNHWSGGLTATGNDISQITKPSSSFADASNCQAQVKASFNASEQLIAYLPSITGSLDLQSDFTDVPDNSTIWMCLQHPLPSSLSFAAGALSVTAAQSTVAELEDFHVQLQGDGNLVGYAIDPVTSAWTPAWASNPQTSDCGSDNSLCVVTFGADGDLVEDDGAGQLWDTGTAGEGQTVVFSNASPYLEILDADGASVWTISDGVVQ
;
A
#
# COMPACT_ATOMS: atom_id res chain seq x y z
N MET A 1 11.51 20.65 -79.76
CA MET A 1 10.56 19.69 -79.16
C MET A 1 11.21 19.13 -77.91
N LEU A 2 10.95 19.72 -76.75
CA LEU A 2 11.36 19.17 -75.46
C LEU A 2 10.15 19.33 -74.54
N LEU A 3 9.50 18.21 -74.23
CA LEU A 3 8.29 18.16 -73.42
C LEU A 3 8.72 17.92 -71.97
N THR A 4 8.61 18.94 -71.13
CA THR A 4 8.88 18.83 -69.70
C THR A 4 7.61 18.35 -69.00
N ILE A 5 7.61 17.10 -68.54
CA ILE A 5 6.53 16.52 -67.73
C ILE A 5 6.74 16.99 -66.30
N VAL A 6 5.84 17.85 -65.82
CA VAL A 6 5.73 18.23 -64.40
C VAL A 6 4.78 17.22 -63.76
N SER A 7 5.32 16.32 -62.93
CA SER A 7 4.50 15.48 -62.04
C SER A 7 3.95 16.35 -60.92
N LEU A 8 2.64 16.58 -60.91
CA LEU A 8 1.95 17.07 -59.72
C LEU A 8 1.95 15.95 -58.67
N VAL A 9 2.74 16.13 -57.61
CA VAL A 9 2.57 15.40 -56.37
C VAL A 9 1.38 16.04 -55.65
N SER A 10 0.22 15.39 -55.71
CA SER A 10 -0.92 15.70 -54.85
C SER A 10 -0.53 15.35 -53.41
N LEU A 11 -0.15 16.36 -52.62
CA LEU A 11 -0.19 16.26 -51.16
C LEU A 11 -1.66 16.03 -50.78
N ALA A 12 -1.99 14.81 -50.40
CA ALA A 12 -3.20 14.57 -49.64
C ALA A 12 -3.03 15.32 -48.31
N ALA A 13 -3.82 16.37 -48.10
CA ALA A 13 -4.02 16.93 -46.78
C ALA A 13 -4.59 15.79 -45.91
N ILE A 14 -3.79 15.27 -45.00
CA ILE A 14 -4.30 14.45 -43.91
C ILE A 14 -5.18 15.40 -43.11
N ALA A 15 -6.50 15.28 -43.27
CA ALA A 15 -7.41 15.90 -42.33
C ALA A 15 -7.02 15.35 -40.95
N ALA A 16 -6.58 16.22 -40.04
CA ALA A 16 -6.51 15.85 -38.64
C ALA A 16 -7.91 15.33 -38.27
N ALA A 17 -7.99 14.08 -37.82
CA ALA A 17 -9.25 13.60 -37.27
C ALA A 17 -9.56 14.52 -36.08
N ASP A 18 -10.76 15.13 -36.09
CA ASP A 18 -11.21 15.93 -34.95
C ASP A 18 -11.11 15.08 -33.67
N CYS A 19 -10.69 15.71 -32.57
CA CYS A 19 -10.65 15.06 -31.27
C CYS A 19 -12.01 14.42 -30.89
N ILE A 20 -11.98 13.36 -30.09
CA ILE A 20 -13.18 12.67 -29.62
C ILE A 20 -13.81 13.47 -28.47
N PRO A 21 -15.07 13.93 -28.58
CA PRO A 21 -15.77 14.62 -27.49
C PRO A 21 -16.20 13.65 -26.38
N SER A 22 -16.78 14.16 -25.30
CA SER A 22 -17.32 13.35 -24.21
C SER A 22 -18.28 12.26 -24.71
N GLY A 23 -18.21 11.07 -24.11
CA GLY A 23 -18.98 9.91 -24.54
C GLY A 23 -18.52 8.60 -23.91
N PRO A 24 -18.98 7.46 -24.42
CA PRO A 24 -18.58 6.15 -23.90
C PRO A 24 -17.18 5.73 -24.39
N ALA A 25 -16.51 4.89 -23.59
CA ALA A 25 -15.25 4.23 -23.95
C ALA A 25 -15.26 3.53 -25.32
N SER A 26 -16.42 3.01 -25.73
CA SER A 26 -16.59 2.30 -27.01
C SER A 26 -16.27 3.15 -28.24
N THR A 27 -16.44 4.47 -28.15
CA THR A 27 -16.04 5.39 -29.23
C THR A 27 -14.52 5.45 -29.37
N VAL A 28 -13.79 5.50 -28.25
CA VAL A 28 -12.32 5.47 -28.22
C VAL A 28 -11.80 4.14 -28.73
N ASN A 29 -12.36 3.02 -28.26
CA ASN A 29 -11.99 1.68 -28.72
C ASN A 29 -12.22 1.49 -30.23
N SER A 30 -13.32 2.03 -30.76
CA SER A 30 -13.58 2.00 -32.20
C SER A 30 -12.52 2.77 -32.99
N ALA A 31 -12.05 3.91 -32.46
CA ALA A 31 -11.01 4.71 -33.09
C ALA A 31 -9.64 4.01 -33.04
N LEU A 32 -9.26 3.42 -31.90
CA LEU A 32 -8.03 2.62 -31.78
C LEU A 32 -8.05 1.44 -32.75
N GLN A 33 -9.14 0.67 -32.76
CA GLN A 33 -9.27 -0.49 -33.64
C GLN A 33 -9.23 -0.10 -35.13
N ALA A 34 -9.92 0.98 -35.52
CA ALA A 34 -9.96 1.43 -36.91
C ALA A 34 -8.63 2.05 -37.37
N GLY A 35 -7.92 2.75 -36.48
CA GLY A 35 -6.66 3.40 -36.77
C GLY A 35 -5.48 2.41 -36.93
N GLY A 36 -5.49 1.32 -36.16
CA GLY A 36 -4.43 0.31 -36.20
C GLY A 36 -3.08 0.82 -35.66
N ALA A 37 -1.99 0.22 -36.13
CA ALA A 37 -0.65 0.51 -35.60
C ALA A 37 -0.25 1.98 -35.85
N GLY A 38 0.30 2.63 -34.82
CA GLY A 38 0.69 4.04 -34.89
C GLY A 38 -0.46 5.05 -34.84
N ALA A 39 -1.71 4.60 -34.61
CA ALA A 39 -2.84 5.50 -34.53
C ALA A 39 -2.72 6.44 -33.32
N VAL A 40 -2.94 7.72 -33.55
CA VAL A 40 -3.05 8.74 -32.49
C VAL A 40 -4.52 9.05 -32.32
N VAL A 41 -5.07 8.66 -31.17
CA VAL A 41 -6.47 8.89 -30.79
C VAL A 41 -6.49 9.98 -29.74
N GLN A 42 -6.93 11.17 -30.14
CA GLN A 42 -6.99 12.33 -29.26
C GLN A 42 -8.40 12.56 -28.74
N LEU A 43 -8.52 12.83 -27.45
CA LEU A 43 -9.73 13.26 -26.78
C LEU A 43 -9.76 14.80 -26.73
N CYS A 44 -10.94 15.42 -26.85
CA CYS A 44 -11.02 16.87 -26.78
C CYS A 44 -10.69 17.39 -25.37
N PRO A 45 -10.10 18.59 -25.22
CA PRO A 45 -9.86 19.17 -23.91
C PRO A 45 -11.16 19.26 -23.09
N GLY A 46 -11.11 18.79 -21.85
CA GLY A 46 -12.26 18.71 -20.94
C GLY A 46 -13.32 17.65 -21.30
N ALA A 47 -13.06 16.79 -22.30
CA ALA A 47 -13.94 15.67 -22.60
C ALA A 47 -13.98 14.68 -21.42
N VAL A 48 -15.13 14.05 -21.21
CA VAL A 48 -15.31 12.99 -20.21
C VAL A 48 -15.69 11.71 -20.94
N ILE A 49 -14.84 10.70 -20.80
CA ILE A 49 -15.01 9.37 -21.38
C ILE A 49 -15.42 8.41 -20.26
N ASN A 50 -16.65 7.89 -20.37
CA ASN A 50 -17.25 7.06 -19.34
C ASN A 50 -16.94 5.58 -19.60
N ILE A 51 -16.37 4.92 -18.59
CA ILE A 51 -16.16 3.48 -18.53
C ILE A 51 -17.35 2.86 -17.77
N THR A 52 -18.25 2.18 -18.49
CA THR A 52 -19.40 1.45 -17.91
C THR A 52 -19.21 -0.06 -18.00
N ASP A 53 -19.02 -0.57 -19.22
CA ASP A 53 -19.09 -2.01 -19.53
C ASP A 53 -17.78 -2.57 -20.10
N ALA A 54 -16.85 -1.69 -20.50
CA ALA A 54 -15.56 -2.07 -21.08
C ALA A 54 -14.51 -0.98 -20.85
N GLU A 55 -13.29 -1.41 -20.57
CA GLU A 55 -12.08 -0.58 -20.51
C GLU A 55 -11.69 -0.02 -21.90
N ILE A 56 -10.74 0.93 -21.94
CA ILE A 56 -10.09 1.36 -23.18
C ILE A 56 -8.91 0.44 -23.47
N THR A 57 -8.94 -0.29 -24.57
CA THR A 57 -7.93 -1.32 -24.91
C THR A 57 -7.13 -0.90 -26.13
N PHE A 58 -5.80 -0.84 -26.00
CA PHE A 58 -4.91 -0.71 -27.14
C PHE A 58 -4.93 -2.00 -27.99
N THR A 59 -5.05 -1.85 -29.30
CA THR A 59 -5.24 -3.00 -30.22
C THR A 59 -4.07 -3.23 -31.17
N ALA A 60 -3.13 -2.29 -31.25
CA ALA A 60 -1.98 -2.37 -32.13
C ALA A 60 -0.78 -1.59 -31.58
N GLU A 61 0.41 -1.95 -32.03
CA GLU A 61 1.65 -1.33 -31.59
C GLU A 61 1.71 0.17 -31.91
N ASN A 62 2.44 0.92 -31.07
CA ASN A 62 2.72 2.35 -31.25
C ASN A 62 1.49 3.26 -31.25
N GLN A 63 0.34 2.77 -30.78
CA GLN A 63 -0.85 3.58 -30.62
C GLN A 63 -0.69 4.60 -29.48
N GLU A 64 -1.38 5.71 -29.60
CA GLU A 64 -1.41 6.77 -28.59
C GLU A 64 -2.85 7.12 -28.22
N LEU A 65 -3.12 7.19 -26.92
CA LEU A 65 -4.29 7.83 -26.36
C LEU A 65 -3.85 9.10 -25.64
N SER A 66 -4.35 10.25 -26.08
CA SER A 66 -3.97 11.53 -25.50
C SER A 66 -5.11 12.56 -25.47
N THR A 67 -4.93 13.66 -24.73
CA THR A 67 -5.77 14.85 -24.93
C THR A 67 -5.19 15.69 -26.07
N GLU A 68 -6.05 16.20 -26.96
CA GLU A 68 -5.64 17.11 -28.03
C GLU A 68 -4.92 18.34 -27.46
N GLY A 69 -3.77 18.66 -28.05
CA GLY A 69 -2.92 19.77 -27.61
C GLY A 69 -2.04 19.48 -26.40
N TYR A 70 -2.10 18.27 -25.82
CA TYR A 70 -1.26 17.83 -24.69
C TYR A 70 -1.25 18.81 -23.49
N PRO A 71 -2.42 19.22 -22.97
CA PRO A 71 -2.47 20.09 -21.79
C PRO A 71 -1.84 19.43 -20.57
N GLU A 72 -1.17 20.25 -19.74
CA GLU A 72 -0.57 19.84 -18.47
C GLU A 72 -1.39 20.32 -17.25
N ASP A 73 -2.53 20.97 -17.49
CA ASP A 73 -3.43 21.51 -16.48
C ASP A 73 -4.75 20.69 -16.36
N SER A 74 -5.77 21.26 -15.75
CA SER A 74 -7.07 20.61 -15.55
C SER A 74 -7.91 20.49 -16.84
N THR A 75 -7.43 20.98 -17.99
CA THR A 75 -8.13 20.85 -19.28
C THR A 75 -7.87 19.53 -19.99
N ARG A 76 -7.02 18.66 -19.43
CA ARG A 76 -6.92 17.25 -19.83
C ARG A 76 -8.30 16.58 -19.89
N ALA A 77 -8.55 15.75 -20.89
CA ALA A 77 -9.70 14.88 -20.92
C ALA A 77 -9.66 13.88 -19.76
N THR A 78 -10.83 13.50 -19.26
CA THR A 78 -11.01 12.57 -18.15
C THR A 78 -11.56 11.24 -18.64
N VAL A 79 -10.89 10.14 -18.32
CA VAL A 79 -11.39 8.77 -18.42
C VAL A 79 -11.84 8.36 -17.01
N ILE A 80 -13.12 8.08 -16.82
CA ILE A 80 -13.71 7.83 -15.49
C ILE A 80 -14.55 6.55 -15.45
N ILE A 81 -14.40 5.77 -14.38
CA ILE A 81 -15.24 4.59 -14.12
C ILE A 81 -16.56 5.01 -13.47
N GLU A 82 -17.67 4.61 -14.07
CA GLU A 82 -19.02 4.95 -13.59
C GLU A 82 -19.46 4.04 -12.42
N PRO A 83 -20.21 4.56 -11.44
CA PRO A 83 -20.81 3.75 -10.39
C PRO A 83 -21.65 2.59 -10.95
N GLY A 84 -21.53 1.42 -10.34
CA GLY A 84 -22.19 0.20 -10.80
C GLY A 84 -21.45 -0.57 -11.90
N SER A 85 -20.34 -0.04 -12.43
CA SER A 85 -19.43 -0.80 -13.29
C SER A 85 -18.71 -1.92 -12.51
N ASN A 86 -18.39 -3.02 -13.19
CA ASN A 86 -17.55 -4.11 -12.66
C ASN A 86 -16.07 -4.00 -13.13
N ILE A 87 -15.69 -2.86 -13.68
CA ILE A 87 -14.35 -2.63 -14.25
C ILE A 87 -13.42 -2.01 -13.20
N THR A 88 -12.19 -2.50 -13.12
CA THR A 88 -11.10 -1.89 -12.32
C THR A 88 -10.10 -1.14 -13.18
N SER A 89 -9.76 -1.68 -14.35
CA SER A 89 -8.87 -1.07 -15.34
C SER A 89 -9.61 -0.10 -16.26
N ALA A 90 -9.28 1.18 -16.21
CA ALA A 90 -9.79 2.15 -17.16
C ALA A 90 -9.05 2.05 -18.51
N ILE A 91 -7.75 1.75 -18.47
CA ILE A 91 -6.88 1.67 -19.65
C ILE A 91 -6.07 0.38 -19.61
N TRP A 92 -6.07 -0.33 -20.73
CA TRP A 92 -5.38 -1.60 -20.93
C TRP A 92 -4.40 -1.53 -22.11
N GLY A 93 -3.10 -1.46 -21.77
CA GLY A 93 -1.98 -1.45 -22.71
C GLY A 93 -1.12 -2.72 -22.69
N ARG A 94 -1.42 -3.70 -21.83
CA ARG A 94 -0.63 -4.94 -21.72
C ARG A 94 -0.38 -5.61 -23.08
N TRP A 95 0.81 -6.20 -23.23
CA TRP A 95 1.23 -6.97 -24.41
C TRP A 95 1.26 -6.18 -25.73
N THR A 96 1.19 -4.85 -25.69
CA THR A 96 1.16 -4.02 -26.89
C THR A 96 2.32 -3.03 -26.88
N SER A 97 3.37 -3.31 -27.66
CA SER A 97 4.59 -2.48 -27.65
C SER A 97 4.36 -1.06 -28.14
N GLY A 98 5.12 -0.12 -27.60
CA GLY A 98 5.16 1.28 -28.06
C GLY A 98 3.91 2.11 -27.74
N VAL A 99 2.91 1.56 -27.05
CA VAL A 99 1.68 2.30 -26.76
C VAL A 99 1.91 3.42 -25.76
N LYS A 100 1.11 4.48 -25.87
CA LYS A 100 1.30 5.71 -25.09
C LYS A 100 0.00 6.21 -24.48
N VAL A 101 0.06 6.55 -23.21
CA VAL A 101 -1.02 7.20 -22.45
C VAL A 101 -0.49 8.57 -22.01
N LEU A 102 -0.98 9.65 -22.63
CA LEU A 102 -0.39 10.98 -22.49
C LEU A 102 -1.42 12.05 -22.13
N ASN A 103 -1.13 12.88 -21.13
CA ASN A 103 -1.91 14.09 -20.86
C ASN A 103 -3.41 13.80 -20.61
N LEU A 104 -3.73 12.76 -19.84
CA LEU A 104 -5.09 12.40 -19.44
C LEU A 104 -5.31 12.56 -17.93
N GLN A 105 -6.56 12.67 -17.52
CA GLN A 105 -7.00 12.35 -16.16
C GLN A 105 -7.62 10.96 -16.20
N VAL A 106 -7.12 10.01 -15.41
CA VAL A 106 -7.66 8.66 -15.29
C VAL A 106 -8.15 8.48 -13.87
N ASP A 107 -9.45 8.28 -13.70
CA ASP A 107 -10.11 8.28 -12.39
C ASP A 107 -10.91 6.98 -12.22
N GLY A 108 -10.46 6.13 -11.30
CA GLY A 108 -11.19 4.91 -10.94
C GLY A 108 -12.48 5.19 -10.17
N ASN A 109 -12.68 6.43 -9.69
CA ASN A 109 -13.88 6.88 -9.02
C ASN A 109 -14.23 6.06 -7.76
N ARG A 110 -13.23 5.45 -7.08
CA ARG A 110 -13.44 4.62 -5.88
C ARG A 110 -14.40 5.22 -4.84
N PRO A 111 -14.38 6.53 -4.51
CA PRO A 111 -15.33 7.10 -3.55
C PRO A 111 -16.82 6.93 -3.91
N ASN A 112 -17.15 6.82 -5.21
CA ASN A 112 -18.53 6.66 -5.68
C ASN A 112 -18.81 5.29 -6.31
N ALA A 113 -17.81 4.66 -6.91
CA ALA A 113 -17.91 3.37 -7.57
C ALA A 113 -17.55 2.19 -6.64
N GLY A 114 -16.94 2.46 -5.48
CA GLY A 114 -16.54 1.45 -4.50
C GLY A 114 -15.28 0.67 -4.89
N LEU A 115 -14.76 -0.08 -3.92
CA LEU A 115 -13.66 -1.03 -4.08
C LEU A 115 -14.11 -2.26 -4.90
N LEU A 116 -13.20 -2.79 -5.71
CA LEU A 116 -13.29 -4.09 -6.36
C LEU A 116 -11.94 -4.79 -6.36
N SER A 117 -11.98 -6.12 -6.24
CA SER A 117 -10.82 -6.96 -6.55
C SER A 117 -10.66 -7.08 -8.06
N GLY A 118 -9.47 -6.77 -8.58
CA GLY A 118 -9.17 -6.85 -10.00
C GLY A 118 -7.76 -6.37 -10.33
N ASP A 119 -7.56 -5.95 -11.58
CA ASP A 119 -6.33 -5.35 -12.06
C ASP A 119 -6.21 -3.86 -11.64
N ALA A 120 -5.04 -3.24 -11.86
CA ALA A 120 -4.78 -1.83 -11.58
C ALA A 120 -5.59 -0.89 -12.49
N LEU A 121 -5.68 0.40 -12.13
CA LEU A 121 -6.46 1.38 -12.90
C LEU A 121 -5.90 1.61 -14.32
N VAL A 122 -4.58 1.66 -14.45
CA VAL A 122 -3.87 1.71 -15.73
C VAL A 122 -2.91 0.51 -15.79
N GLU A 123 -3.18 -0.40 -16.72
CA GLU A 123 -2.46 -1.66 -16.88
C GLU A 123 -1.56 -1.64 -18.12
N MET A 124 -0.25 -1.63 -17.89
CA MET A 124 0.81 -1.58 -18.88
C MET A 124 1.74 -2.80 -18.71
N GLY A 125 2.74 -2.93 -19.57
CA GLY A 125 3.73 -4.00 -19.54
C GLY A 125 3.26 -5.27 -20.26
N GLY A 126 3.49 -6.42 -19.64
CA GLY A 126 3.52 -7.72 -20.30
C GLY A 126 4.80 -7.91 -21.11
N GLY A 127 4.85 -8.90 -22.00
CA GLY A 127 5.95 -9.08 -22.95
C GLY A 127 5.96 -8.04 -24.07
N ALA A 128 6.02 -6.77 -23.68
CA ALA A 128 5.99 -5.57 -24.50
C ALA A 128 7.21 -4.68 -24.22
N SER A 129 7.50 -3.77 -25.14
CA SER A 129 8.62 -2.83 -25.02
C SER A 129 8.23 -1.41 -25.43
N GLY A 130 8.86 -0.40 -24.83
CA GLY A 130 8.77 0.99 -25.30
C GLY A 130 7.47 1.72 -24.95
N GLN A 131 6.73 1.25 -23.94
CA GLN A 131 5.45 1.85 -23.55
C GLN A 131 5.65 3.10 -22.68
N VAL A 132 4.80 4.11 -22.87
CA VAL A 132 4.93 5.41 -22.22
C VAL A 132 3.66 5.81 -21.46
N VAL A 133 3.79 6.18 -20.20
CA VAL A 133 2.77 6.85 -19.40
C VAL A 133 3.34 8.18 -18.92
N SER A 134 2.88 9.30 -19.48
CA SER A 134 3.47 10.61 -19.17
C SER A 134 2.48 11.77 -19.11
N TYR A 135 2.74 12.72 -18.20
CA TYR A 135 1.93 13.92 -17.99
C TYR A 135 0.46 13.64 -17.63
N ASN A 136 0.15 12.47 -17.06
CA ASN A 136 -1.20 12.12 -16.64
C ASN A 136 -1.49 12.51 -15.19
N VAL A 137 -2.77 12.57 -14.84
CA VAL A 137 -3.29 12.48 -13.48
C VAL A 137 -3.94 11.12 -13.33
N ILE A 138 -3.48 10.25 -12.42
CA ILE A 138 -4.00 8.89 -12.24
C ILE A 138 -4.42 8.72 -10.79
N LYS A 139 -5.69 8.46 -10.49
CA LYS A 139 -6.19 8.49 -9.10
C LYS A 139 -7.41 7.62 -8.85
N ASN A 140 -7.71 7.42 -7.57
CA ASN A 140 -8.89 6.74 -7.05
C ASN A 140 -9.09 5.35 -7.65
N THR A 141 -8.00 4.57 -7.78
CA THR A 141 -8.11 3.19 -8.27
C THR A 141 -9.14 2.42 -7.46
N ARG A 142 -9.92 1.56 -8.11
CA ARG A 142 -10.88 0.70 -7.42
C ARG A 142 -10.23 -0.54 -6.84
N SER A 143 -8.95 -0.77 -7.14
CA SER A 143 -8.23 -1.97 -6.72
C SER A 143 -6.90 -1.60 -6.04
N TRP A 144 -5.91 -2.48 -6.15
CA TRP A 144 -4.68 -2.45 -5.37
C TRP A 144 -3.56 -1.55 -5.94
N SER A 145 -3.70 -0.97 -7.14
CA SER A 145 -2.70 -0.05 -7.70
C SER A 145 -3.29 0.97 -8.68
N CYS A 146 -2.76 2.18 -8.69
CA CYS A 146 -3.11 3.22 -9.67
C CYS A 146 -2.48 2.95 -11.04
N LEU A 147 -1.21 2.56 -11.08
CA LEU A 147 -0.47 2.29 -12.30
C LEU A 147 0.37 1.03 -12.13
N HIS A 148 0.16 0.07 -13.02
CA HIS A 148 0.92 -1.17 -13.01
C HIS A 148 1.61 -1.39 -14.36
N TYR A 149 2.92 -1.58 -14.31
CA TYR A 149 3.70 -2.14 -15.41
C TYR A 149 4.03 -3.59 -15.06
N ILE A 150 3.14 -4.50 -15.45
CA ILE A 150 3.29 -5.92 -15.16
C ILE A 150 4.43 -6.53 -15.98
N GLY A 151 5.10 -7.52 -15.42
CA GLY A 151 6.06 -8.32 -16.14
C GLY A 151 5.38 -9.26 -17.12
N SER A 152 6.20 -9.95 -17.92
CA SER A 152 5.71 -10.95 -18.86
C SER A 152 5.55 -12.34 -18.24
N GLY A 153 6.10 -12.56 -17.04
CA GLY A 153 6.33 -13.90 -16.49
C GLY A 153 7.27 -14.78 -17.34
N GLN A 154 8.00 -14.18 -18.28
CA GLN A 154 8.83 -14.87 -19.28
C GLN A 154 10.18 -14.18 -19.46
N ASP A 155 11.25 -14.77 -18.94
CA ASP A 155 12.62 -14.23 -19.03
C ASP A 155 13.10 -14.01 -20.48
N TYR A 156 12.59 -14.78 -21.44
CA TYR A 156 12.96 -14.66 -22.87
C TYR A 156 12.24 -13.54 -23.61
N ASN A 157 11.16 -13.00 -23.03
CA ASN A 157 10.41 -11.86 -23.56
C ASN A 157 9.97 -10.96 -22.41
N PRO A 158 10.92 -10.33 -21.68
CA PRO A 158 10.60 -9.52 -20.51
C PRO A 158 9.86 -8.25 -20.94
N CYS A 159 9.08 -7.68 -20.02
CA CYS A 159 8.71 -6.28 -20.15
C CYS A 159 9.99 -5.43 -20.09
N ARG A 160 10.13 -4.45 -20.99
CA ARG A 160 11.33 -3.60 -21.02
C ARG A 160 11.12 -2.22 -21.62
N ASP A 161 12.08 -1.33 -21.40
CA ASP A 161 12.12 0.00 -22.02
C ASP A 161 10.83 0.81 -21.74
N GLY A 162 10.20 0.62 -20.58
CA GLY A 162 9.04 1.39 -20.15
C GLY A 162 9.43 2.79 -19.68
N THR A 163 8.53 3.76 -19.83
CA THR A 163 8.74 5.13 -19.37
C THR A 163 7.52 5.64 -18.61
N VAL A 164 7.70 5.98 -17.33
CA VAL A 164 6.68 6.59 -16.47
C VAL A 164 7.21 7.92 -15.98
N THR A 165 6.77 9.04 -16.57
CA THR A 165 7.36 10.35 -16.24
C THR A 165 6.38 11.50 -16.14
N ASN A 166 6.66 12.44 -15.24
CA ASN A 166 5.89 13.68 -15.07
C ASN A 166 4.40 13.47 -14.80
N ASN A 167 4.02 12.35 -14.18
CA ASN A 167 2.64 12.10 -13.79
C ASN A 167 2.37 12.62 -12.38
N THR A 168 1.12 13.02 -12.13
CA THR A 168 0.56 13.15 -10.78
C THR A 168 -0.24 11.90 -10.47
N ILE A 169 0.14 11.15 -9.44
CA ILE A 169 -0.47 9.86 -9.11
C ILE A 169 -1.03 9.93 -7.69
N GLY A 170 -2.29 9.54 -7.56
CA GLY A 170 -3.01 9.39 -6.32
C GLY A 170 -4.04 10.50 -6.02
N PRO A 171 -4.81 10.34 -4.92
CA PRO A 171 -4.73 9.24 -3.95
C PRO A 171 -5.12 7.89 -4.57
N CYS A 172 -4.55 6.79 -4.07
CA CYS A 172 -4.76 5.44 -4.62
C CYS A 172 -5.48 4.52 -3.64
N GLY A 173 -5.07 4.53 -2.38
CA GLY A 173 -5.59 3.64 -1.34
C GLY A 173 -6.19 4.39 -0.16
N ASN A 174 -6.73 3.61 0.77
CA ASN A 174 -7.08 4.05 2.11
C ASN A 174 -6.48 3.05 3.12
N GLU A 175 -6.27 3.48 4.34
CA GLU A 175 -5.86 2.60 5.44
C GLU A 175 -7.00 1.65 5.85
N GLY A 176 -6.63 0.46 6.32
CA GLY A 176 -7.53 -0.51 6.95
C GLY A 176 -8.28 -1.41 5.98
N SER A 177 -9.47 -1.84 6.41
CA SER A 177 -10.34 -2.75 5.67
C SER A 177 -11.76 -2.21 5.57
N ASP A 178 -12.50 -2.60 4.54
CA ASP A 178 -13.95 -2.36 4.48
C ASP A 178 -14.73 -3.26 5.47
N ASP A 179 -16.05 -3.06 5.57
CA ASP A 179 -16.96 -3.84 6.41
C ASP A 179 -16.95 -5.35 6.09
N ALA A 180 -16.50 -5.73 4.90
CA ALA A 180 -16.38 -7.13 4.47
C ALA A 180 -14.98 -7.70 4.72
N GLY A 181 -14.08 -6.93 5.35
CA GLY A 181 -12.71 -7.32 5.65
C GLY A 181 -11.75 -7.24 4.47
N ASN A 182 -12.15 -6.61 3.36
CA ASN A 182 -11.25 -6.43 2.22
C ASN A 182 -10.25 -5.30 2.51
N SER A 183 -8.98 -5.57 2.24
CA SER A 183 -7.90 -4.58 2.27
C SER A 183 -8.26 -3.34 1.43
N LEU A 184 -8.07 -2.16 2.02
CA LEU A 184 -8.24 -0.89 1.31
C LEU A 184 -6.93 -0.34 0.73
N TRP A 185 -5.81 -0.98 1.06
CA TRP A 185 -4.46 -0.58 0.71
C TRP A 185 -4.25 -0.56 -0.81
N ALA A 186 -3.50 0.42 -1.31
CA ALA A 186 -3.12 0.46 -2.71
C ALA A 186 -1.81 1.20 -2.98
N ASP A 187 -1.12 0.72 -4.01
CA ASP A 187 0.10 1.29 -4.55
C ASP A 187 -0.16 2.52 -5.43
N GLY A 188 0.83 3.41 -5.48
CA GLY A 188 0.92 4.44 -6.51
C GLY A 188 1.35 3.82 -7.84
N VAL A 189 2.54 3.23 -7.86
CA VAL A 189 3.12 2.57 -9.02
C VAL A 189 3.64 1.18 -8.64
N SER A 190 3.19 0.17 -9.35
CA SER A 190 3.70 -1.20 -9.25
C SER A 190 4.48 -1.48 -10.55
N PHE A 191 5.77 -1.84 -10.45
CA PHE A 191 6.67 -1.81 -11.60
C PHE A 191 7.58 -3.03 -11.70
N GLU A 192 7.47 -3.77 -12.81
CA GLU A 192 8.20 -5.01 -13.06
C GLU A 192 9.08 -4.95 -14.33
N CYS A 193 9.10 -3.84 -15.08
CA CYS A 193 9.80 -3.80 -16.36
C CYS A 193 11.31 -3.56 -16.22
N THR A 194 12.09 -4.19 -17.09
CA THR A 194 13.56 -4.10 -17.11
C THR A 194 14.05 -2.91 -17.93
N ALA A 195 15.27 -2.42 -17.68
CA ALA A 195 15.91 -1.34 -18.44
C ALA A 195 14.99 -0.13 -18.71
N SER A 196 14.20 0.25 -17.70
CA SER A 196 13.12 1.22 -17.81
C SER A 196 13.37 2.46 -16.97
N GLU A 197 12.54 3.49 -17.14
CA GLU A 197 12.64 4.75 -16.42
C GLU A 197 11.32 5.13 -15.74
N VAL A 198 11.38 5.43 -14.44
CA VAL A 198 10.30 5.99 -13.64
C VAL A 198 10.80 7.26 -12.97
N SER A 199 10.51 8.43 -13.56
CA SER A 199 11.16 9.68 -13.14
C SER A 199 10.23 10.86 -13.03
N TYR A 200 10.50 11.75 -12.08
CA TYR A 200 9.82 13.04 -11.94
C TYR A 200 8.30 12.93 -11.78
N ASN A 201 7.81 11.85 -11.17
CA ASN A 201 6.40 11.71 -10.82
C ASN A 201 6.15 12.33 -9.44
N ASP A 202 4.97 12.92 -9.26
CA ASP A 202 4.45 13.38 -7.96
C ASP A 202 3.38 12.40 -7.49
N ILE A 203 3.71 11.60 -6.49
CA ILE A 203 2.92 10.49 -5.98
C ILE A 203 2.44 10.86 -4.58
N SER A 204 1.14 10.78 -4.34
CA SER A 204 0.57 11.14 -3.04
C SER A 204 -0.58 10.23 -2.65
N GLY A 205 -0.79 10.06 -1.34
CA GLY A 205 -1.93 9.30 -0.82
C GLY A 205 -1.96 7.84 -1.27
N THR A 206 -0.79 7.22 -1.28
CA THR A 206 -0.61 5.77 -1.39
C THR A 206 -0.55 5.20 0.01
N THR A 207 -1.21 4.08 0.25
CA THR A 207 -1.28 3.47 1.60
C THR A 207 -0.53 2.13 1.65
N ASP A 208 -0.26 1.49 0.51
CA ASP A 208 0.65 0.33 0.44
C ASP A 208 2.08 0.79 0.11
N GLY A 209 2.48 0.76 -1.17
CA GLY A 209 3.72 1.35 -1.66
C GLY A 209 3.53 2.63 -2.50
N GLY A 210 4.39 3.63 -2.31
CA GLY A 210 4.51 4.73 -3.28
C GLY A 210 4.94 4.21 -4.65
N ILE A 211 6.07 3.49 -4.68
CA ILE A 211 6.55 2.70 -5.81
C ILE A 211 7.00 1.31 -5.33
N VAL A 212 6.34 0.26 -5.79
CA VAL A 212 6.72 -1.14 -5.55
C VAL A 212 7.46 -1.68 -6.77
N VAL A 213 8.67 -2.17 -6.55
CA VAL A 213 9.58 -2.67 -7.58
C VAL A 213 9.59 -4.19 -7.53
N PHE A 214 8.94 -4.82 -8.49
CA PHE A 214 8.91 -6.27 -8.65
C PHE A 214 10.13 -6.67 -9.48
N GLY A 215 11.33 -6.79 -8.88
CA GLY A 215 12.58 -7.09 -9.60
C GLY A 215 12.73 -6.41 -10.96
N ALA A 216 13.30 -5.22 -11.05
CA ALA A 216 13.32 -4.43 -12.31
C ALA A 216 14.76 -4.20 -12.82
N PRO A 217 15.52 -5.24 -13.21
CA PRO A 217 16.95 -5.11 -13.48
C PRO A 217 17.25 -4.05 -14.55
N GLY A 218 18.23 -3.19 -14.24
CA GLY A 218 18.66 -2.07 -15.07
C GLY A 218 17.70 -0.87 -15.11
N SER A 219 16.62 -0.86 -14.32
CA SER A 219 15.66 0.24 -14.30
C SER A 219 16.02 1.34 -13.33
N HIS A 220 15.67 2.57 -13.68
CA HIS A 220 16.04 3.77 -12.92
C HIS A 220 14.79 4.48 -12.40
N PHE A 221 14.83 4.85 -11.12
CA PHE A 221 13.77 5.53 -10.38
C PHE A 221 14.31 6.87 -9.86
N ILE A 222 14.11 7.95 -10.61
CA ILE A 222 14.87 9.20 -10.45
C ILE A 222 13.97 10.40 -10.17
N GLY A 223 14.28 11.16 -9.11
CA GLY A 223 13.67 12.48 -8.92
C GLY A 223 12.16 12.47 -8.68
N ASN A 224 11.59 11.35 -8.21
CA ASN A 224 10.17 11.26 -7.85
C ASN A 224 9.93 11.90 -6.48
N SER A 225 8.73 12.46 -6.30
CA SER A 225 8.21 12.95 -5.03
C SER A 225 7.13 11.97 -4.54
N ILE A 226 7.26 11.47 -3.32
CA ILE A 226 6.31 10.54 -2.70
C ILE A 226 5.89 11.14 -1.36
N THR A 227 4.61 11.48 -1.23
CA THR A 227 4.05 12.10 -0.01
C THR A 227 2.95 11.23 0.57
N SER A 228 2.97 10.98 1.89
CA SER A 228 1.89 10.28 2.57
C SER A 228 0.57 11.05 2.44
N THR A 229 -0.55 10.45 2.84
CA THR A 229 -1.73 11.26 3.14
C THR A 229 -1.47 12.10 4.41
N GLU A 230 -2.38 13.03 4.71
CA GLU A 230 -2.34 13.80 5.97
C GLU A 230 -2.68 12.95 7.20
N THR A 231 -3.36 11.82 7.04
CA THR A 231 -3.94 11.06 8.16
C THR A 231 -3.57 9.60 8.18
N ASP A 232 -3.65 8.94 7.04
CA ASP A 232 -3.52 7.50 6.86
C ASP A 232 -2.05 7.08 6.89
N GLU A 233 -1.83 5.89 7.44
CA GLU A 233 -0.58 5.15 7.34
C GLU A 233 -0.26 4.76 5.88
N GLY A 234 1.03 4.76 5.53
CA GLY A 234 1.57 4.11 4.36
C GLY A 234 2.67 3.12 4.72
N PHE A 235 2.70 1.94 4.10
CA PHE A 235 3.73 0.95 4.43
C PHE A 235 5.12 1.33 3.89
N GLY A 236 5.20 1.86 2.66
CA GLY A 236 6.48 2.14 2.03
C GLY A 236 6.48 3.28 1.02
N GLY A 237 7.56 4.06 0.97
CA GLY A 237 7.84 4.97 -0.13
C GLY A 237 8.31 4.20 -1.37
N PHE A 238 9.41 3.46 -1.24
CA PHE A 238 9.93 2.52 -2.23
C PHE A 238 10.10 1.12 -1.64
N ASN A 239 9.63 0.10 -2.35
CA ASN A 239 9.68 -1.28 -1.88
C ASN A 239 10.40 -2.17 -2.90
N LEU A 240 11.58 -2.70 -2.52
CA LEU A 240 12.33 -3.73 -3.26
C LEU A 240 12.19 -5.06 -2.53
N VAL A 241 10.95 -5.52 -2.45
CA VAL A 241 10.53 -6.61 -1.54
C VAL A 241 9.70 -7.69 -2.23
N ASP A 242 9.37 -7.49 -3.51
CA ASP A 242 8.59 -8.45 -4.30
C ASP A 242 9.44 -9.00 -5.45
N PRO A 243 9.60 -10.32 -5.58
CA PRO A 243 10.53 -10.86 -6.56
C PRO A 243 9.88 -11.07 -7.93
N SER A 244 10.53 -10.53 -8.96
CA SER A 244 10.48 -11.04 -10.33
C SER A 244 11.87 -11.32 -10.86
N TYR A 245 11.97 -12.01 -12.00
CA TYR A 245 13.23 -12.46 -12.60
C TYR A 245 14.16 -13.16 -11.60
N SER A 246 13.60 -14.06 -10.80
CA SER A 246 14.32 -14.80 -9.74
C SER A 246 14.94 -13.89 -8.65
N GLY A 247 14.31 -12.74 -8.36
CA GLY A 247 14.79 -11.80 -7.34
C GLY A 247 15.89 -10.87 -7.82
N ASN A 248 16.03 -10.67 -9.14
CA ASN A 248 17.10 -9.86 -9.71
C ASN A 248 16.75 -8.37 -9.73
N TYR A 249 17.55 -7.58 -9.04
CA TYR A 249 17.51 -6.10 -9.01
C TYR A 249 18.82 -5.49 -9.54
N SER A 250 19.66 -6.28 -10.21
CA SER A 250 20.96 -5.82 -10.71
C SER A 250 20.82 -4.57 -11.58
N GLY A 251 21.55 -3.52 -11.24
CA GLY A 251 21.55 -2.25 -11.97
C GLY A 251 20.33 -1.37 -11.68
N VAL A 252 19.47 -1.72 -10.72
CA VAL A 252 18.43 -0.79 -10.26
C VAL A 252 19.08 0.42 -9.59
N VAL A 253 18.59 1.61 -9.95
CA VAL A 253 19.03 2.89 -9.38
C VAL A 253 17.82 3.62 -8.80
N ILE A 254 17.88 3.98 -7.52
CA ILE A 254 16.90 4.83 -6.84
C ILE A 254 17.65 6.08 -6.37
N SER A 255 17.46 7.19 -7.07
CA SER A 255 18.27 8.38 -6.81
C SER A 255 17.54 9.71 -6.91
N GLY A 256 17.89 10.64 -6.02
CA GLY A 256 17.35 12.00 -6.04
C GLY A 256 15.85 12.09 -5.71
N ASN A 257 15.25 11.04 -5.15
CA ASN A 257 13.83 11.03 -4.81
C ASN A 257 13.59 11.75 -3.48
N THR A 258 12.40 12.30 -3.30
CA THR A 258 11.94 12.87 -2.03
C THR A 258 10.81 12.00 -1.48
N ILE A 259 10.95 11.52 -0.24
CA ILE A 259 9.92 10.75 0.46
C ILE A 259 9.54 11.54 1.71
N LYS A 260 8.24 11.79 1.88
CA LYS A 260 7.74 12.74 2.87
C LYS A 260 6.49 12.24 3.60
N GLY A 261 6.57 12.14 4.92
CA GLY A 261 5.40 12.00 5.79
C GLY A 261 4.86 13.37 6.23
N VAL A 262 3.53 13.55 6.23
CA VAL A 262 2.85 14.80 6.60
C VAL A 262 1.67 14.58 7.54
N GLY A 263 1.29 15.63 8.28
CA GLY A 263 0.16 15.56 9.21
C GLY A 263 0.39 14.54 10.32
N THR A 264 -0.58 13.64 10.52
CA THR A 264 -0.44 12.42 11.33
C THR A 264 -0.19 11.18 10.49
N GLY A 265 -0.36 11.26 9.17
CA GLY A 265 0.07 10.22 8.24
C GLY A 265 1.59 10.06 8.25
N PHE A 266 2.04 8.84 8.00
CA PHE A 266 3.45 8.49 8.02
C PHE A 266 3.75 7.34 7.06
N PHE A 267 5.02 7.19 6.69
CA PHE A 267 5.50 5.96 6.08
C PHE A 267 6.21 5.10 7.12
N ASN A 268 5.86 3.83 7.21
CA ASN A 268 6.61 2.84 7.97
C ASN A 268 8.08 2.80 7.48
N LEU A 269 8.24 2.65 6.17
CA LEU A 269 9.52 2.58 5.48
C LEU A 269 9.63 3.69 4.43
N GLY A 270 10.72 4.42 4.44
CA GLY A 270 11.09 5.25 3.30
C GLY A 270 11.48 4.36 2.11
N ILE A 271 12.48 3.50 2.30
CA ILE A 271 12.93 2.50 1.33
C ILE A 271 13.15 1.16 2.03
N GLY A 272 12.38 0.13 1.66
CA GLY A 272 12.57 -1.24 2.12
C GLY A 272 13.32 -2.10 1.10
N ILE A 273 14.35 -2.82 1.52
CA ILE A 273 15.21 -3.64 0.62
C ILE A 273 15.42 -5.05 1.18
N GLY A 274 14.95 -6.04 0.43
CA GLY A 274 15.23 -7.45 0.69
C GLY A 274 14.05 -8.23 1.30
N SER A 275 14.18 -9.56 1.27
CA SER A 275 13.04 -10.47 1.47
C SER A 275 12.58 -10.61 2.91
N HIS A 276 13.33 -10.06 3.87
CA HIS A 276 12.98 -10.09 5.29
C HIS A 276 12.38 -8.77 5.79
N VAL A 277 12.27 -7.75 4.94
CA VAL A 277 11.79 -6.43 5.34
C VAL A 277 10.25 -6.36 5.35
N TRP A 278 9.58 -7.06 4.43
CA TRP A 278 8.15 -6.91 4.18
C TRP A 278 7.25 -7.87 4.99
N SER A 279 5.94 -7.92 4.71
CA SER A 279 4.90 -8.60 5.49
C SER A 279 4.94 -10.13 5.38
N ASN A 280 5.55 -10.66 4.32
CA ASN A 280 5.73 -12.09 4.06
C ASN A 280 7.22 -12.45 4.01
N PRO A 281 7.95 -12.36 5.14
CA PRO A 281 9.38 -12.62 5.15
C PRO A 281 9.70 -14.04 4.71
N ASN A 282 10.69 -14.19 3.85
CA ASN A 282 11.05 -15.48 3.25
C ASN A 282 12.54 -15.57 2.93
N ASP A 283 13.03 -16.80 2.74
CA ASP A 283 14.45 -17.08 2.46
C ASP A 283 14.80 -16.98 0.96
N ASP A 284 13.91 -16.45 0.11
CA ASP A 284 14.24 -16.28 -1.30
C ASP A 284 15.36 -15.24 -1.44
N THR A 285 16.25 -15.50 -2.40
CA THR A 285 17.41 -14.65 -2.61
C THR A 285 17.04 -13.47 -3.50
N TYR A 286 16.97 -12.27 -2.91
CA TYR A 286 16.92 -11.02 -3.68
C TYR A 286 18.34 -10.48 -3.83
N PHE A 287 18.66 -9.95 -5.01
CA PHE A 287 20.04 -9.60 -5.31
C PHE A 287 20.24 -8.41 -6.24
N GLY A 288 21.27 -7.63 -5.91
CA GLY A 288 21.77 -6.50 -6.69
C GLY A 288 22.95 -6.86 -7.61
N PRO A 289 23.77 -5.87 -8.00
CA PRO A 289 23.98 -4.62 -7.26
C PRO A 289 22.86 -3.59 -7.46
N VAL A 290 22.50 -2.88 -6.39
CA VAL A 290 21.56 -1.75 -6.40
C VAL A 290 22.24 -0.49 -5.90
N THR A 291 21.84 0.66 -6.45
CA THR A 291 22.32 2.00 -6.03
C THR A 291 21.15 2.82 -5.48
N VAL A 292 21.24 3.23 -4.22
CA VAL A 292 20.25 4.06 -3.51
C VAL A 292 20.93 5.33 -3.02
N THR A 293 20.86 6.42 -3.78
CA THR A 293 21.72 7.59 -3.54
C THR A 293 21.01 8.92 -3.60
N ASP A 294 21.44 9.86 -2.78
CA ASP A 294 20.97 11.25 -2.82
C ASP A 294 19.43 11.39 -2.66
N ASN A 295 18.77 10.45 -1.98
CA ASN A 295 17.35 10.57 -1.66
C ASN A 295 17.16 11.43 -0.40
N THR A 296 16.06 12.19 -0.34
CA THR A 296 15.74 13.08 0.79
C THR A 296 14.53 12.55 1.54
N PHE A 297 14.65 12.43 2.87
CA PHE A 297 13.60 11.98 3.76
C PHE A 297 13.13 13.11 4.66
N ILE A 298 11.81 13.35 4.72
CA ILE A 298 11.23 14.52 5.39
C ILE A 298 10.03 14.09 6.26
N GLY A 299 9.97 14.62 7.48
CA GLY A 299 8.79 14.51 8.33
C GLY A 299 8.61 13.14 8.96
N ASN A 300 7.39 12.60 8.88
CA ASN A 300 6.98 11.40 9.62
C ASN A 300 7.32 10.12 8.84
N ILE A 301 8.51 9.57 9.10
CA ILE A 301 8.95 8.30 8.52
C ILE A 301 9.51 7.45 9.66
N GLY A 302 9.01 6.22 9.80
CA GLY A 302 9.46 5.30 10.83
C GLY A 302 10.93 4.97 10.67
N PHE A 303 11.28 4.41 9.52
CA PHE A 303 12.65 4.09 9.12
C PHE A 303 12.91 4.56 7.70
N SER A 304 13.91 5.41 7.50
CA SER A 304 14.24 5.95 6.17
C SER A 304 14.73 4.88 5.19
N ILE A 305 15.66 4.01 5.58
CA ILE A 305 16.11 2.88 4.76
C ILE A 305 16.31 1.65 5.65
N VAL A 306 15.73 0.51 5.27
CA VAL A 306 15.94 -0.78 5.94
C VAL A 306 16.41 -1.82 4.93
N VAL A 307 17.49 -2.53 5.27
CA VAL A 307 18.05 -3.61 4.44
C VAL A 307 18.16 -4.90 5.25
N ASN A 308 17.49 -5.95 4.80
CA ASN A 308 17.61 -7.29 5.39
C ASN A 308 17.42 -8.40 4.34
N HIS A 309 18.29 -9.41 4.40
CA HIS A 309 18.32 -10.56 3.50
C HIS A 309 18.51 -10.16 2.03
N TRP A 310 19.72 -9.73 1.71
CA TRP A 310 20.10 -9.18 0.41
C TRP A 310 21.46 -9.70 -0.08
N SER A 311 21.61 -9.90 -1.39
CA SER A 311 22.88 -10.36 -1.96
C SER A 311 23.29 -9.55 -3.20
N GLY A 312 24.48 -9.80 -3.74
CA GLY A 312 24.92 -9.16 -4.98
C GLY A 312 25.37 -7.69 -4.86
N GLY A 313 25.40 -7.14 -3.65
CA GLY A 313 25.93 -5.81 -3.34
C GLY A 313 24.90 -4.68 -3.31
N LEU A 314 25.27 -3.60 -2.64
CA LEU A 314 24.44 -2.42 -2.38
C LEU A 314 25.33 -1.19 -2.19
N THR A 315 24.99 -0.10 -2.87
CA THR A 315 25.50 1.24 -2.57
C THR A 315 24.36 2.08 -2.03
N ALA A 316 24.46 2.57 -0.79
CA ALA A 316 23.47 3.44 -0.17
C ALA A 316 24.17 4.65 0.48
N THR A 317 24.37 5.72 -0.29
CA THR A 317 25.16 6.89 0.11
C THR A 317 24.51 8.21 -0.25
N GLY A 318 24.84 9.28 0.47
CA GLY A 318 24.33 10.64 0.19
C GLY A 318 22.86 10.86 0.52
N ASN A 319 22.18 9.90 1.13
CA ASN A 319 20.77 10.05 1.50
C ASN A 319 20.63 10.98 2.71
N ASP A 320 19.75 11.98 2.61
CA ASP A 320 19.55 13.03 3.61
C ASP A 320 18.39 12.69 4.55
N ILE A 321 18.73 12.43 5.81
CA ILE A 321 17.77 12.18 6.92
C ILE A 321 17.71 13.36 7.90
N SER A 322 18.29 14.51 7.57
CA SER A 322 18.37 15.67 8.47
C SER A 322 17.01 16.32 8.76
N GLN A 323 15.99 16.02 7.96
CA GLN A 323 14.63 16.57 8.05
C GLN A 323 13.60 15.57 8.60
N ILE A 324 14.05 14.44 9.16
CA ILE A 324 13.19 13.50 9.89
C ILE A 324 12.83 14.04 11.28
N THR A 325 11.58 13.83 11.71
CA THR A 325 11.09 14.18 13.05
C THR A 325 11.84 13.38 14.14
N LYS A 326 12.19 14.03 15.26
CA LYS A 326 12.86 13.39 16.42
C LYS A 326 12.16 13.73 17.75
N PRO A 327 11.80 12.74 18.60
CA PRO A 327 11.86 11.30 18.34
C PRO A 327 10.96 10.91 17.16
N SER A 328 11.18 9.73 16.58
CA SER A 328 10.37 9.23 15.46
C SER A 328 8.86 9.15 15.79
N SER A 329 8.45 9.19 17.06
CA SER A 329 7.05 9.11 17.48
C SER A 329 6.53 10.23 18.38
N SER A 330 5.55 10.96 17.84
CA SER A 330 4.30 11.25 18.55
C SER A 330 3.06 10.74 17.79
N PHE A 331 3.28 10.05 16.66
CA PHE A 331 2.25 9.72 15.67
C PHE A 331 2.37 8.29 15.12
N ALA A 332 3.26 7.47 15.69
CA ALA A 332 3.43 6.07 15.36
C ALA A 332 3.83 5.27 16.60
N ASP A 333 3.46 3.99 16.61
CA ASP A 333 3.56 3.06 17.72
C ASP A 333 4.20 1.76 17.24
N ALA A 334 5.08 1.19 18.05
CA ALA A 334 5.82 -0.02 17.74
C ALA A 334 5.48 -1.18 18.69
N SER A 335 4.46 -1.07 19.55
CA SER A 335 4.13 -2.07 20.59
C SER A 335 3.92 -3.48 20.03
N ASN A 336 3.48 -3.60 18.78
CA ASN A 336 3.27 -4.88 18.10
C ASN A 336 4.45 -5.35 17.23
N CYS A 337 5.52 -4.57 17.20
CA CYS A 337 6.73 -4.92 16.46
C CYS A 337 7.62 -5.93 17.20
N GLN A 338 8.54 -6.53 16.44
CA GLN A 338 9.62 -7.34 17.01
C GLN A 338 10.57 -6.49 17.88
N ALA A 339 11.21 -7.12 18.86
CA ALA A 339 12.08 -6.47 19.85
C ALA A 339 13.14 -5.55 19.23
N GLN A 340 13.83 -5.99 18.17
CA GLN A 340 14.84 -5.16 17.52
C GLN A 340 14.23 -3.97 16.76
N VAL A 341 13.05 -4.12 16.14
CA VAL A 341 12.37 -3.01 15.48
C VAL A 341 11.96 -1.94 16.50
N LYS A 342 11.41 -2.36 17.65
CA LYS A 342 11.11 -1.48 18.79
C LYS A 342 12.35 -0.75 19.29
N ALA A 343 13.45 -1.47 19.48
CA ALA A 343 14.72 -0.90 19.94
C ALA A 343 15.22 0.19 18.98
N SER A 344 15.20 -0.10 17.67
CA SER A 344 15.65 0.82 16.62
C SER A 344 14.74 2.06 16.54
N PHE A 345 13.43 1.87 16.63
CA PHE A 345 12.44 2.95 16.63
C PHE A 345 12.60 3.88 17.83
N ASN A 346 12.74 3.31 19.04
CA ASN A 346 12.97 4.06 20.28
C ASN A 346 14.31 4.82 20.27
N ALA A 347 15.32 4.27 19.59
CA ALA A 347 16.59 4.95 19.36
C ALA A 347 16.53 6.02 18.24
N SER A 348 15.40 6.13 17.53
CA SER A 348 15.23 6.98 16.34
C SER A 348 16.29 6.69 15.26
N GLU A 349 16.65 5.42 15.11
CA GLU A 349 17.51 4.94 14.03
C GLU A 349 16.76 5.00 12.71
N GLN A 350 17.41 5.51 11.65
CA GLN A 350 16.75 5.79 10.37
C GLN A 350 17.30 4.97 9.22
N LEU A 351 18.59 4.65 9.25
CA LEU A 351 19.24 3.82 8.24
C LEU A 351 19.69 2.54 8.93
N ILE A 352 19.14 1.41 8.52
CA ILE A 352 19.25 0.15 9.22
C ILE A 352 19.71 -0.93 8.25
N ALA A 353 20.68 -1.73 8.68
CA ALA A 353 21.11 -2.92 7.98
C ALA A 353 21.31 -4.07 8.99
N TYR A 354 20.85 -5.27 8.64
CA TYR A 354 21.31 -6.48 9.31
C TYR A 354 22.47 -7.08 8.52
N LEU A 355 23.70 -6.62 8.80
CA LEU A 355 24.88 -6.93 7.99
C LEU A 355 25.17 -8.43 7.81
N PRO A 356 24.92 -9.33 8.80
CA PRO A 356 25.14 -10.77 8.61
C PRO A 356 24.35 -11.40 7.45
N SER A 357 23.23 -10.79 7.05
CA SER A 357 22.38 -11.24 5.93
C SER A 357 22.71 -10.59 4.59
N ILE A 358 23.66 -9.65 4.56
CA ILE A 358 23.97 -8.87 3.37
C ILE A 358 25.30 -9.34 2.77
N THR A 359 25.28 -9.72 1.49
CA THR A 359 26.47 -10.22 0.78
C THR A 359 26.79 -9.43 -0.49
N GLY A 360 28.07 -9.42 -0.88
CA GLY A 360 28.57 -8.68 -2.03
C GLY A 360 29.33 -7.41 -1.65
N SER A 361 29.56 -6.52 -2.62
CA SER A 361 30.21 -5.23 -2.35
C SER A 361 29.22 -4.29 -1.66
N LEU A 362 29.65 -3.67 -0.55
CA LEU A 362 28.84 -2.75 0.23
C LEU A 362 29.53 -1.40 0.36
N ASP A 363 28.79 -0.34 0.06
CA ASP A 363 29.17 1.04 0.30
C ASP A 363 27.97 1.76 0.93
N LEU A 364 27.99 1.89 2.26
CA LEU A 364 26.92 2.49 3.05
C LEU A 364 27.41 3.80 3.67
N GLN A 365 26.57 4.82 3.70
CA GLN A 365 26.88 6.04 4.45
C GLN A 365 27.00 5.77 5.96
N SER A 366 27.73 6.63 6.66
CA SER A 366 28.10 6.43 8.07
C SER A 366 26.93 6.38 9.05
N ASP A 367 25.75 6.86 8.66
CA ASP A 367 24.57 6.89 9.53
C ASP A 367 23.85 5.54 9.60
N PHE A 368 24.26 4.52 8.83
CA PHE A 368 23.71 3.17 8.93
C PHE A 368 24.07 2.52 10.27
N THR A 369 23.05 2.03 10.97
CA THR A 369 23.20 1.15 12.13
C THR A 369 23.19 -0.31 11.67
N ASP A 370 24.23 -1.05 12.06
CA ASP A 370 24.23 -2.52 12.03
C ASP A 370 23.50 -3.05 13.26
N VAL A 371 22.36 -3.71 13.06
CA VAL A 371 21.55 -4.23 14.15
C VAL A 371 22.02 -5.62 14.59
N PRO A 372 22.00 -5.92 15.91
CA PRO A 372 22.55 -7.18 16.43
C PRO A 372 21.69 -8.40 16.13
N ASP A 373 20.37 -8.22 16.02
CA ASP A 373 19.40 -9.30 15.87
C ASP A 373 18.70 -9.23 14.51
N ASN A 374 18.46 -10.41 13.91
CA ASN A 374 17.69 -10.51 12.69
C ASN A 374 16.20 -10.26 12.99
N SER A 375 15.70 -9.09 12.62
CA SER A 375 14.27 -8.78 12.67
C SER A 375 13.63 -8.69 11.30
N THR A 376 12.39 -9.16 11.22
CA THR A 376 11.56 -9.16 10.01
C THR A 376 10.33 -8.29 10.18
N ILE A 377 9.66 -7.97 9.06
CA ILE A 377 8.39 -7.21 9.03
C ILE A 377 8.60 -5.84 9.67
N TRP A 378 9.39 -4.99 9.01
CA TRP A 378 9.69 -3.64 9.49
C TRP A 378 8.57 -2.63 9.25
N MET A 379 7.49 -3.02 8.55
CA MET A 379 6.28 -2.20 8.38
C MET A 379 5.26 -2.34 9.53
N CYS A 380 5.68 -2.84 10.68
CA CYS A 380 4.78 -3.15 11.79
C CYS A 380 4.38 -1.92 12.63
N LEU A 381 4.87 -0.72 12.31
CA LEU A 381 4.44 0.47 13.02
C LEU A 381 2.99 0.78 12.65
N GLN A 382 2.25 1.30 13.60
CA GLN A 382 0.84 1.67 13.46
C GLN A 382 0.62 3.06 14.05
N HIS A 383 -0.57 3.64 13.85
CA HIS A 383 -0.94 4.85 14.60
C HIS A 383 -0.90 4.63 16.13
N PRO A 384 -0.72 5.70 16.93
CA PRO A 384 -0.64 5.58 18.39
C PRO A 384 -1.80 4.79 18.96
N LEU A 385 -1.50 3.68 19.63
CA LEU A 385 -2.52 2.91 20.30
C LEU A 385 -3.03 3.69 21.52
N PRO A 386 -4.33 3.61 21.84
CA PRO A 386 -4.85 4.27 23.03
C PRO A 386 -4.39 3.51 24.29
N SER A 387 -4.38 4.20 25.44
CA SER A 387 -4.20 3.55 26.74
C SER A 387 -5.44 2.79 27.21
N SER A 388 -6.60 3.08 26.61
CA SER A 388 -7.88 2.43 26.92
C SER A 388 -8.81 2.43 25.71
N LEU A 389 -9.61 1.37 25.57
CA LEU A 389 -10.64 1.21 24.54
C LEU A 389 -11.98 0.90 25.20
N SER A 390 -13.06 1.51 24.71
CA SER A 390 -14.38 1.38 25.32
C SER A 390 -15.45 1.01 24.31
N PHE A 391 -16.40 0.17 24.74
CA PHE A 391 -17.54 -0.24 23.94
C PHE A 391 -18.84 0.04 24.71
N ALA A 392 -19.81 0.62 24.04
CA ALA A 392 -21.17 0.77 24.57
C ALA A 392 -21.87 -0.60 24.63
N ALA A 393 -22.89 -0.73 25.48
CA ALA A 393 -23.73 -1.92 25.54
C ALA A 393 -24.25 -2.31 24.14
N GLY A 394 -24.04 -3.56 23.74
CA GLY A 394 -24.38 -4.09 22.42
C GLY A 394 -23.39 -3.78 21.30
N ALA A 395 -22.25 -3.13 21.59
CA ALA A 395 -21.26 -2.73 20.58
C ALA A 395 -20.00 -3.62 20.52
N LEU A 396 -19.90 -4.64 21.39
CA LEU A 396 -18.78 -5.60 21.39
C LEU A 396 -19.30 -7.02 21.15
N SER A 397 -18.77 -7.68 20.12
CA SER A 397 -18.90 -9.12 19.91
C SER A 397 -17.67 -9.61 19.14
N VAL A 398 -16.87 -10.45 19.78
CA VAL A 398 -15.61 -10.96 19.23
C VAL A 398 -15.55 -12.46 19.44
N THR A 399 -15.27 -13.19 18.36
CA THR A 399 -15.08 -14.65 18.40
C THR A 399 -13.62 -15.01 18.67
N ALA A 400 -13.37 -16.20 19.22
CA ALA A 400 -12.02 -16.72 19.40
C ALA A 400 -11.30 -16.98 18.06
N ALA A 401 -12.04 -17.02 16.94
CA ALA A 401 -11.47 -17.02 15.59
C ALA A 401 -10.85 -15.65 15.22
N GLN A 402 -11.44 -14.55 15.71
CA GLN A 402 -10.89 -13.20 15.54
C GLN A 402 -9.78 -12.90 16.56
N SER A 403 -9.82 -13.54 17.72
CA SER A 403 -8.85 -13.45 18.82
C SER A 403 -8.78 -12.08 19.50
N THR A 404 -8.45 -11.01 18.80
CA THR A 404 -8.21 -9.67 19.38
C THR A 404 -9.52 -8.99 19.82
N VAL A 405 -9.60 -8.61 21.09
CA VAL A 405 -10.72 -7.87 21.69
C VAL A 405 -10.39 -6.39 21.85
N ALA A 406 -9.18 -6.08 22.32
CA ALA A 406 -8.67 -4.72 22.44
C ALA A 406 -7.16 -4.69 22.21
N GLU A 407 -6.72 -3.75 21.39
CA GLU A 407 -5.31 -3.46 21.10
C GLU A 407 -4.96 -2.11 21.71
N LEU A 408 -4.04 -2.08 22.68
CA LEU A 408 -3.68 -0.90 23.47
C LEU A 408 -2.15 -0.74 23.51
N GLU A 409 -1.67 0.45 23.87
CA GLU A 409 -0.24 0.72 24.01
C GLU A 409 0.39 -0.29 25.00
N ASP A 410 1.35 -1.10 24.51
CA ASP A 410 2.03 -2.19 25.21
C ASP A 410 1.10 -3.20 25.93
N PHE A 411 -0.14 -3.36 25.47
CA PHE A 411 -1.11 -4.25 26.10
C PHE A 411 -2.13 -4.81 25.11
N HIS A 412 -2.39 -6.11 25.21
CA HIS A 412 -3.27 -6.82 24.28
C HIS A 412 -4.32 -7.64 25.03
N VAL A 413 -5.58 -7.55 24.63
CA VAL A 413 -6.67 -8.37 25.16
C VAL A 413 -7.13 -9.33 24.08
N GLN A 414 -7.07 -10.63 24.36
CA GLN A 414 -7.51 -11.68 23.43
C GLN A 414 -8.49 -12.65 24.06
N LEU A 415 -9.44 -13.11 23.26
CA LEU A 415 -10.25 -14.29 23.50
C LEU A 415 -9.57 -15.51 22.87
N GLN A 416 -9.20 -16.47 23.71
CA GLN A 416 -8.45 -17.65 23.31
C GLN A 416 -9.37 -18.76 22.75
N GLY A 417 -8.79 -19.68 21.98
CA GLY A 417 -9.51 -20.82 21.40
C GLY A 417 -10.06 -21.85 22.38
N ASP A 418 -9.85 -21.65 23.69
CA ASP A 418 -10.47 -22.41 24.79
C ASP A 418 -11.54 -21.59 25.55
N GLY A 419 -11.94 -20.42 25.02
CA GLY A 419 -12.95 -19.55 25.61
C GLY A 419 -12.43 -18.60 26.69
N ASN A 420 -11.14 -18.63 27.00
CA ASN A 420 -10.54 -17.79 28.04
C ASN A 420 -10.26 -16.36 27.51
N LEU A 421 -10.74 -15.33 28.20
CA LEU A 421 -10.42 -13.94 27.91
C LEU A 421 -9.22 -13.50 28.76
N VAL A 422 -8.16 -13.02 28.11
CA VAL A 422 -6.88 -12.74 28.78
C VAL A 422 -6.32 -11.39 28.33
N GLY A 423 -5.93 -10.57 29.30
CA GLY A 423 -5.14 -9.36 29.06
C GLY A 423 -3.65 -9.62 29.28
N TYR A 424 -2.83 -9.24 28.31
CA TYR A 424 -1.38 -9.41 28.30
C TYR A 424 -0.71 -8.05 28.36
N ALA A 425 0.17 -7.88 29.35
CA ALA A 425 1.19 -6.84 29.27
C ALA A 425 2.29 -7.29 28.31
N ILE A 426 2.69 -6.40 27.41
CA ILE A 426 3.76 -6.63 26.44
C ILE A 426 4.98 -5.85 26.90
N ASP A 427 6.10 -6.53 27.11
CA ASP A 427 7.34 -5.87 27.46
C ASP A 427 7.84 -5.03 26.26
N PRO A 428 8.06 -3.70 26.42
CA PRO A 428 8.41 -2.81 25.31
C PRO A 428 9.82 -3.03 24.77
N VAL A 429 10.65 -3.84 25.44
CA VAL A 429 12.04 -4.11 25.05
C VAL A 429 12.15 -5.49 24.41
N THR A 430 11.55 -6.50 25.03
CA THR A 430 11.69 -7.90 24.65
C THR A 430 10.52 -8.43 23.81
N SER A 431 9.43 -7.67 23.70
CA SER A 431 8.16 -8.11 23.13
C SER A 431 7.61 -9.38 23.79
N ALA A 432 8.01 -9.67 25.03
CA ALA A 432 7.49 -10.81 25.79
C ALA A 432 6.09 -10.51 26.31
N TRP A 433 5.17 -11.44 26.12
CA TRP A 433 3.79 -11.32 26.57
C TRP A 433 3.66 -11.98 27.94
N THR A 434 3.16 -11.23 28.92
CA THR A 434 2.91 -11.73 30.27
C THR A 434 1.43 -11.53 30.62
N PRO A 435 0.69 -12.60 30.98
CA PRO A 435 -0.70 -12.44 31.44
C PRO A 435 -0.76 -11.50 32.64
N ALA A 436 -1.50 -10.40 32.50
CA ALA A 436 -1.81 -9.48 33.59
C ALA A 436 -3.07 -9.93 34.36
N TRP A 437 -4.03 -10.52 33.64
CA TRP A 437 -5.27 -11.09 34.16
C TRP A 437 -5.88 -12.10 33.19
N ALA A 438 -6.78 -12.96 33.68
CA ALA A 438 -7.55 -13.91 32.86
C ALA A 438 -8.94 -14.17 33.48
N SER A 439 -9.96 -14.39 32.65
CA SER A 439 -11.31 -14.78 33.10
C SER A 439 -11.38 -16.23 33.59
N ASN A 440 -10.56 -17.13 33.04
CA ASN A 440 -10.36 -18.56 33.35
C ASN A 440 -11.43 -19.60 33.01
N PRO A 441 -12.50 -19.35 32.22
CA PRO A 441 -13.17 -20.45 31.55
C PRO A 441 -12.21 -21.23 30.66
N GLN A 442 -12.38 -22.54 30.62
CA GLN A 442 -11.74 -23.42 29.65
C GLN A 442 -12.75 -24.41 29.11
N THR A 443 -12.93 -24.41 27.81
CA THR A 443 -13.86 -25.30 27.10
C THR A 443 -13.21 -25.94 25.89
N SER A 444 -13.76 -27.08 25.46
CA SER A 444 -13.47 -27.68 24.15
C SER A 444 -14.52 -27.35 23.09
N ASP A 445 -15.58 -26.63 23.47
CA ASP A 445 -16.79 -26.47 22.66
C ASP A 445 -16.76 -25.19 21.80
N CYS A 446 -15.57 -24.63 21.53
CA CYS A 446 -15.37 -23.46 20.66
C CYS A 446 -15.56 -23.74 19.16
N GLY A 447 -15.80 -24.99 18.77
CA GLY A 447 -15.85 -25.40 17.36
C GLY A 447 -14.46 -25.56 16.75
N SER A 448 -14.37 -26.26 15.61
CA SER A 448 -13.08 -26.57 14.97
C SER A 448 -12.37 -25.36 14.38
N ASP A 449 -13.11 -24.28 14.15
CA ASP A 449 -12.62 -22.99 13.64
C ASP A 449 -12.63 -21.89 14.71
N ASN A 450 -12.87 -22.25 15.98
CA ASN A 450 -12.99 -21.34 17.12
C ASN A 450 -14.14 -20.31 17.02
N SER A 451 -15.07 -20.48 16.08
CA SER A 451 -16.16 -19.51 15.84
C SER A 451 -17.26 -19.53 16.90
N LEU A 452 -17.34 -20.58 17.72
CA LEU A 452 -18.41 -20.73 18.73
C LEU A 452 -18.05 -20.13 20.07
N CYS A 453 -16.77 -19.87 20.35
CA CYS A 453 -16.38 -19.13 21.55
C CYS A 453 -16.44 -17.64 21.25
N VAL A 454 -17.23 -16.92 22.03
CA VAL A 454 -17.55 -15.51 21.78
C VAL A 454 -17.54 -14.74 23.10
N VAL A 455 -16.93 -13.55 23.09
CA VAL A 455 -17.11 -12.54 24.13
C VAL A 455 -18.04 -11.46 23.60
N THR A 456 -19.08 -11.13 24.37
CA THR A 456 -20.08 -10.14 24.00
C THR A 456 -20.34 -9.19 25.15
N PHE A 457 -20.35 -7.88 24.89
CA PHE A 457 -20.94 -6.91 25.81
C PHE A 457 -22.38 -6.68 25.38
N GLY A 458 -23.30 -7.36 26.04
CA GLY A 458 -24.72 -7.42 25.69
C GLY A 458 -25.40 -6.06 25.75
N ALA A 459 -26.53 -5.93 25.05
CA ALA A 459 -27.35 -4.72 25.10
C ALA A 459 -28.02 -4.50 26.48
N ASP A 460 -28.06 -5.54 27.31
CA ASP A 460 -28.44 -5.50 28.71
C ASP A 460 -27.32 -5.02 29.63
N GLY A 461 -26.11 -4.82 29.12
CA GLY A 461 -24.98 -4.29 29.88
C GLY A 461 -24.15 -5.33 30.60
N ASP A 462 -24.29 -6.62 30.28
CA ASP A 462 -23.44 -7.68 30.83
C ASP A 462 -22.31 -8.06 29.84
N LEU A 463 -21.10 -8.26 30.34
CA LEU A 463 -20.01 -8.86 29.55
C LEU A 463 -20.04 -10.37 29.77
N VAL A 464 -20.18 -11.12 28.68
CA VAL A 464 -20.44 -12.56 28.69
C VAL A 464 -19.44 -13.27 27.79
N GLU A 465 -18.92 -14.40 28.28
CA GLU A 465 -18.17 -15.39 27.51
C GLU A 465 -19.08 -16.61 27.26
N ASP A 466 -19.33 -16.92 25.99
CA ASP A 466 -20.15 -18.05 25.55
C ASP A 466 -19.29 -19.06 24.76
N ASP A 467 -19.73 -20.32 24.73
CA ASP A 467 -19.25 -21.36 23.83
C ASP A 467 -20.39 -22.05 23.06
N GLY A 468 -20.07 -23.13 22.33
CA GLY A 468 -21.06 -23.92 21.59
C GLY A 468 -22.11 -24.64 22.46
N ALA A 469 -21.89 -24.76 23.77
CA ALA A 469 -22.79 -25.35 24.75
C ALA A 469 -23.59 -24.31 25.56
N GLY A 470 -23.12 -23.06 25.63
CA GLY A 470 -23.80 -21.91 26.21
C GLY A 470 -22.86 -21.01 26.99
N GLN A 471 -23.40 -20.29 27.97
CA GLN A 471 -22.64 -19.33 28.76
C GLN A 471 -21.60 -20.02 29.66
N LEU A 472 -20.36 -19.55 29.57
CA LEU A 472 -19.22 -19.97 30.38
C LEU A 472 -19.03 -19.08 31.61
N TRP A 473 -19.08 -17.77 31.41
CA TRP A 473 -18.79 -16.76 32.42
C TRP A 473 -19.50 -15.45 32.09
N ASP A 474 -19.86 -14.69 33.13
CA ASP A 474 -20.39 -13.34 33.00
C ASP A 474 -19.86 -12.43 34.12
N THR A 475 -20.07 -11.13 33.96
CA THR A 475 -19.76 -10.14 34.99
C THR A 475 -20.92 -9.90 35.97
N GLY A 476 -22.12 -10.36 35.64
CA GLY A 476 -23.34 -10.16 36.42
C GLY A 476 -23.80 -8.71 36.45
N THR A 477 -23.47 -7.92 35.42
CA THR A 477 -23.76 -6.46 35.36
C THR A 477 -25.02 -6.13 34.55
N ALA A 478 -25.78 -7.14 34.16
CA ALA A 478 -27.05 -6.99 33.44
C ALA A 478 -28.01 -6.01 34.15
N GLY A 479 -28.49 -5.01 33.41
CA GLY A 479 -29.40 -3.96 33.87
C GLY A 479 -28.72 -2.74 34.49
N GLU A 480 -27.41 -2.79 34.74
CA GLU A 480 -26.63 -1.69 35.32
C GLU A 480 -25.50 -1.21 34.39
N GLY A 481 -24.78 -2.13 33.73
CA GLY A 481 -23.67 -1.80 32.84
C GLY A 481 -24.10 -1.04 31.58
N GLN A 482 -23.31 -0.06 31.16
CA GLN A 482 -23.54 0.76 29.96
C GLN A 482 -22.31 0.87 29.07
N THR A 483 -21.12 0.78 29.66
CA THR A 483 -19.85 0.84 28.93
C THR A 483 -18.88 -0.16 29.53
N VAL A 484 -18.26 -0.97 28.68
CA VAL A 484 -17.09 -1.78 29.07
C VAL A 484 -15.82 -1.05 28.62
N VAL A 485 -14.83 -0.98 29.49
CA VAL A 485 -13.55 -0.30 29.27
C VAL A 485 -12.42 -1.30 29.48
N PHE A 486 -11.59 -1.49 28.45
CA PHE A 486 -10.31 -2.18 28.54
C PHE A 486 -9.21 -1.14 28.69
N SER A 487 -8.26 -1.36 29.61
CA SER A 487 -7.15 -0.44 29.89
C SER A 487 -5.82 -1.19 29.93
N ASN A 488 -4.72 -0.51 29.57
CA ASN A 488 -3.37 -1.05 29.68
C ASN A 488 -2.77 -0.97 31.09
N ALA A 489 -3.56 -0.51 32.07
CA ALA A 489 -3.20 -0.44 33.48
C ALA A 489 -4.40 -0.83 34.35
N SER A 490 -4.13 -1.28 35.58
CA SER A 490 -5.19 -1.66 36.53
C SER A 490 -6.07 -0.44 36.92
N PRO A 491 -7.43 -0.56 36.92
CA PRO A 491 -8.20 -1.74 36.53
C PRO A 491 -8.17 -1.99 35.01
N TYR A 492 -7.76 -3.19 34.61
CA TYR A 492 -7.55 -3.54 33.20
C TYR A 492 -8.86 -3.76 32.43
N LEU A 493 -9.92 -4.12 33.15
CA LEU A 493 -11.26 -4.24 32.63
C LEU A 493 -12.22 -3.63 33.63
N GLU A 494 -13.11 -2.77 33.17
CA GLU A 494 -14.09 -2.09 34.00
C GLU A 494 -15.43 -2.02 33.27
N ILE A 495 -16.53 -2.20 34.01
CA ILE A 495 -17.88 -1.93 33.52
C ILE A 495 -18.41 -0.73 34.29
N LEU A 496 -18.87 0.26 33.54
CA LEU A 496 -19.39 1.53 34.02
C LEU A 496 -20.90 1.58 33.83
N ASP A 497 -21.60 2.20 34.79
CA ASP A 497 -23.02 2.54 34.68
C ASP A 497 -23.27 3.80 33.83
N ALA A 498 -24.53 4.23 33.76
CA ALA A 498 -24.95 5.41 33.00
C ALA A 498 -24.36 6.74 33.51
N ASP A 499 -23.98 6.81 34.78
CA ASP A 499 -23.36 7.98 35.40
C ASP A 499 -21.82 7.94 35.28
N GLY A 500 -21.27 6.88 34.67
CA GLY A 500 -19.84 6.65 34.53
C GLY A 500 -19.18 6.10 35.81
N ALA A 501 -19.97 5.56 36.74
CA ALA A 501 -19.45 4.92 37.95
C ALA A 501 -19.17 3.44 37.71
N SER A 502 -18.06 2.96 38.26
CA SER A 502 -17.65 1.55 38.19
C SER A 502 -18.61 0.64 38.95
N VAL A 503 -19.20 -0.32 38.25
CA VAL A 503 -20.06 -1.37 38.83
C VAL A 503 -19.35 -2.73 38.91
N TRP A 504 -18.27 -2.92 38.14
CA TRP A 504 -17.48 -4.14 38.14
C TRP A 504 -16.06 -3.91 37.57
N THR A 505 -15.04 -4.63 38.07
CA THR A 505 -13.64 -4.48 37.61
C THR A 505 -12.80 -5.76 37.70
N ILE A 506 -11.78 -5.88 36.83
CA ILE A 506 -10.60 -6.74 37.00
C ILE A 506 -9.35 -5.87 37.28
N SER A 507 -8.54 -6.27 38.26
CA SER A 507 -7.28 -5.61 38.65
C SER A 507 -6.11 -6.61 38.65
N ASP A 508 -4.89 -6.15 38.98
CA ASP A 508 -3.66 -6.95 39.01
C ASP A 508 -3.81 -8.34 39.68
N GLY A 509 -3.40 -9.39 38.97
CA GLY A 509 -3.29 -10.75 39.51
C GLY A 509 -4.64 -11.41 39.84
N VAL A 510 -5.74 -10.82 39.40
CA VAL A 510 -7.08 -11.40 39.52
C VAL A 510 -7.25 -12.49 38.45
N VAL A 511 -7.44 -13.71 38.95
CA VAL A 511 -7.84 -14.92 38.22
C VAL A 511 -9.23 -15.23 38.79
N GLN A 512 -10.30 -14.96 38.04
CA GLN A 512 -11.68 -15.26 38.49
C GLN A 512 -12.08 -16.68 38.16
#